data_AF-A0AA88IW17-F1
#
_entry.id   AF-A0AA88IW17-F1
#
_cell.length_a   1.000
_cell.length_b   1.000
_cell.length_c   1.000
_cell.angle_alpha   90.00
_cell.angle_beta   90.00
_cell.angle_gamma   90.00
#
_symmetry.space_group_name_H-M   'P 1'
#
loop_
_entity.id
_entity.type
_entity.pdbx_description
1 polymer ?
#
loop_
_entity_poly.entity_id
_entity_poly.type
_entity_poly.pdbx_seq_one_letter_code
_entity_poly.pdbx_strand_id
1 'polypeptide(L)'
;MESTPISFHAVERVKTEIMYTKKIIDAATWMADDEPVDPKKYLEEACKPKCVKPLLEYQACVKRIQGDESGHKHCTGQYFDYWSCVDKCLRLFPGQDMPV
;
A
#
# COMPACT_ATOMS: atom_id res chain seq x y z
N MET A 1 -46.82 -10.17 24.40
CA MET A 1 -46.55 -11.48 25.03
C MET A 1 -46.15 -12.38 23.87
N GLU A 2 -44.93 -12.88 23.69
CA GLU A 2 -43.74 -13.06 24.53
C GLU A 2 -42.48 -12.68 23.71
N SER A 3 -41.67 -11.76 24.21
CA SER A 3 -40.28 -11.65 23.78
C SER A 3 -39.48 -12.66 24.59
N THR A 4 -39.29 -13.87 24.07
CA THR A 4 -38.45 -14.89 24.70
C THR A 4 -37.02 -14.32 24.83
N PRO A 5 -36.45 -14.20 26.04
CA PRO A 5 -35.06 -13.80 26.18
C PRO A 5 -34.20 -14.95 25.65
N ILE A 6 -33.62 -14.78 24.47
CA ILE A 6 -32.61 -15.69 23.93
C ILE A 6 -31.53 -15.77 25.00
N SER A 7 -31.43 -16.92 25.66
CA SER A 7 -30.51 -17.15 26.79
C SER A 7 -29.13 -16.59 26.44
N PHE A 8 -28.57 -15.77 27.32
CA PHE A 8 -27.27 -15.12 27.13
C PHE A 8 -26.18 -16.14 26.73
N HIS A 9 -26.29 -17.38 27.22
CA HIS A 9 -25.43 -18.50 26.87
C HIS A 9 -25.53 -18.92 25.39
N ALA A 10 -26.70 -18.79 24.76
CA ALA A 10 -26.87 -19.01 23.34
C ALA A 10 -26.20 -17.90 22.52
N VAL A 11 -26.28 -16.65 22.97
CA VAL A 11 -25.60 -15.51 22.33
C VAL A 11 -24.08 -15.64 22.42
N GLU A 12 -23.55 -16.08 23.56
CA GLU A 12 -22.11 -16.33 23.72
C GLU A 12 -21.63 -17.49 22.86
N ARG A 13 -22.38 -18.60 22.77
CA ARG A 13 -22.06 -19.72 21.87
C ARG A 13 -22.00 -19.28 20.41
N VAL A 14 -22.99 -18.50 19.97
CA VAL A 14 -23.00 -17.93 18.61
C VAL A 14 -21.81 -17.00 18.38
N LYS A 15 -21.40 -16.19 19.37
CA LYS A 15 -20.17 -15.37 19.27
C LYS A 15 -18.91 -16.23 19.14
N THR A 16 -18.80 -17.31 19.91
CA THR A 16 -17.67 -18.24 19.83
C THR A 16 -17.60 -18.94 18.48
N GLU A 17 -18.75 -19.38 17.92
CA GLU A 17 -18.82 -19.97 16.58
C GLU A 17 -18.48 -18.96 15.47
N ILE A 18 -18.97 -17.72 15.56
CA ILE A 18 -18.60 -16.62 14.63
C ILE A 18 -17.10 -16.31 14.70
N MET A 19 -16.51 -16.28 15.91
CA MET A 19 -15.07 -16.06 16.05
C MET A 19 -14.24 -17.21 15.48
N TYR A 20 -14.67 -18.46 15.70
CA TYR A 20 -13.97 -19.64 15.20
C TYR A 20 -14.02 -19.72 13.66
N THR A 21 -15.19 -19.45 13.08
CA THR A 21 -15.36 -19.39 11.62
C THR A 21 -14.57 -18.25 10.99
N LYS A 22 -14.55 -17.05 11.60
CA LYS A 22 -13.70 -15.95 11.13
C LYS A 22 -12.21 -16.32 11.16
N LYS A 23 -11.74 -16.96 12.23
CA LYS A 23 -10.34 -17.42 12.34
C LYS A 23 -9.97 -18.44 11.26
N ILE A 24 -10.92 -19.32 10.88
CA ILE A 24 -10.71 -20.28 9.78
C ILE A 24 -10.69 -19.57 8.42
N ILE A 25 -11.56 -18.57 8.20
CA ILE A 25 -11.55 -17.77 6.96
C ILE A 25 -10.24 -16.99 6.82
N ASP A 26 -9.78 -16.34 7.89
CA ASP A 26 -8.51 -15.60 7.89
C ASP A 26 -7.30 -16.55 7.67
N ALA A 27 -7.35 -17.75 8.26
CA ALA A 27 -6.37 -18.82 8.03
C ALA A 27 -6.56 -19.60 6.72
N ALA A 28 -7.63 -19.36 5.95
CA ALA A 28 -7.74 -19.82 4.57
C ALA A 28 -7.18 -18.76 3.62
N THR A 29 -7.36 -17.48 3.93
CA THR A 29 -6.79 -16.38 3.15
C THR A 29 -5.25 -16.31 3.21
N TRP A 30 -4.60 -16.66 4.32
CA TRP A 30 -3.12 -16.64 4.40
C TRP A 30 -2.42 -17.72 3.55
N MET A 31 -3.12 -18.79 3.13
CA MET A 31 -2.56 -19.89 2.33
C MET A 31 -2.80 -19.70 0.82
N ALA A 32 -3.52 -18.65 0.44
CA ALA A 32 -3.97 -18.39 -0.93
C ALA A 32 -3.39 -17.11 -1.53
N ASP A 33 -2.43 -16.46 -0.86
CA ASP A 33 -1.92 -15.11 -1.21
C ASP A 33 -0.39 -15.08 -1.37
N ASP A 34 0.20 -16.11 -1.99
CA ASP A 34 1.53 -15.95 -2.60
C ASP A 34 1.38 -15.19 -3.92
N GLU A 35 1.03 -13.90 -3.83
CA GLU A 35 1.04 -13.00 -5.00
C GLU A 35 2.49 -12.90 -5.49
N PRO A 36 2.76 -13.15 -6.80
CA PRO A 36 4.10 -13.01 -7.33
C PRO A 36 4.59 -11.58 -7.10
N VAL A 37 5.65 -11.44 -6.29
CA VAL A 37 6.25 -10.14 -5.97
C VAL A 37 6.74 -9.50 -7.27
N ASP A 38 6.11 -8.41 -7.71
CA ASP A 38 6.59 -7.62 -8.85
C ASP A 38 7.98 -7.06 -8.50
N PRO A 39 9.06 -7.57 -9.13
CA PRO A 39 10.41 -7.14 -8.80
C PRO A 39 10.61 -5.65 -9.07
N LYS A 40 9.87 -5.08 -10.03
CA LYS A 40 9.94 -3.65 -10.33
C LYS A 40 9.44 -2.82 -9.15
N LYS A 41 8.27 -3.16 -8.59
CA LYS A 41 7.69 -2.44 -7.45
C LYS A 41 8.60 -2.48 -6.24
N TYR A 42 9.19 -3.64 -5.93
CA TYR A 42 10.15 -3.78 -4.84
C TYR A 42 11.38 -2.87 -5.02
N LEU A 43 11.98 -2.92 -6.21
CA LEU A 43 13.16 -2.10 -6.52
C LEU A 43 12.82 -0.60 -6.55
N GLU A 44 11.61 -0.23 -6.99
CA GLU A 44 11.14 1.16 -6.96
C GLU A 44 11.09 1.66 -5.52
N GLU A 45 10.45 0.94 -4.60
CA GLU A 45 10.41 1.28 -3.18
C GLU A 45 11.81 1.42 -2.57
N ALA A 46 12.74 0.52 -2.93
CA ALA A 46 14.13 0.59 -2.47
C ALA A 46 14.90 1.81 -3.03
N CYS A 47 14.49 2.32 -4.19
CA CYS A 47 15.06 3.50 -4.84
C CYS A 47 14.48 4.82 -4.37
N LYS A 48 13.22 4.88 -3.92
CA LYS A 48 12.58 6.12 -3.41
C LYS A 48 13.42 6.85 -2.34
N PRO A 49 13.95 6.19 -1.28
CA PRO A 49 14.74 6.88 -0.26
C PRO A 49 16.11 7.36 -0.75
N LYS A 50 16.56 6.94 -1.95
CA LYS A 50 17.81 7.43 -2.57
C LYS A 50 17.59 8.70 -3.41
N CYS A 51 16.33 9.02 -3.74
CA CYS A 51 15.93 10.12 -4.61
C CYS A 51 15.16 11.23 -3.86
N VAL A 52 15.52 11.49 -2.60
CA VAL A 52 14.79 12.41 -1.71
C VAL A 52 14.79 13.86 -2.22
N LYS A 53 15.91 14.35 -2.77
CA LYS A 53 16.00 15.74 -3.24
C LYS A 53 14.93 16.07 -4.31
N PRO A 54 14.87 15.37 -5.46
CA PRO A 54 13.84 15.65 -6.46
C PRO A 54 12.42 15.33 -5.96
N LEU A 55 12.27 14.39 -5.00
CA LEU A 55 10.97 14.15 -4.35
C LEU A 55 10.48 15.38 -3.56
N LEU A 56 11.35 16.03 -2.80
CA LEU A 56 11.00 17.24 -2.05
C LEU A 56 10.64 18.41 -2.97
N GLU A 57 11.36 18.57 -4.09
CA GLU A 57 11.08 19.57 -5.11
C GLU A 57 9.70 19.33 -5.77
N TYR A 58 9.38 18.08 -6.09
CA TYR A 58 8.07 17.69 -6.58
C TYR A 58 6.96 17.99 -5.55
N GLN A 59 7.15 17.61 -4.28
CA GLN A 59 6.18 17.90 -3.21
C GLN A 59 5.95 19.39 -3.00
N ALA A 60 7.01 20.20 -3.08
CA ALA A 60 6.90 21.66 -3.03
C ALA A 60 6.10 22.20 -4.21
N CYS A 61 6.31 21.65 -5.41
CA CYS A 61 5.50 22.00 -6.57
C CYS A 61 4.02 21.60 -6.39
N VAL A 62 3.72 20.40 -5.88
CA VAL A 62 2.34 19.94 -5.61
C VAL A 62 1.63 20.91 -4.67
N LYS A 63 2.29 21.32 -3.57
CA LYS A 63 1.73 22.32 -2.63
C LYS A 63 1.46 23.66 -3.30
N ARG A 64 2.33 24.10 -4.22
CA ARG A 64 2.15 25.35 -4.98
C ARG A 64 0.92 25.32 -5.89
N ILE A 65 0.58 24.15 -6.44
CA ILE A 65 -0.54 24.02 -7.40
C ILE A 65 -1.85 23.53 -6.75
N GLN A 66 -1.84 23.14 -5.48
CA GLN A 66 -3.00 22.54 -4.80
C GLN A 66 -4.27 23.41 -4.79
N GLY A 67 -4.13 24.74 -4.89
CA GLY A 67 -5.24 25.69 -4.98
C GLY A 67 -5.42 26.32 -6.36
N ASP A 68 -4.80 25.77 -7.41
CA ASP A 68 -4.92 26.31 -8.76
C ASP A 68 -6.05 25.64 -9.55
N GLU A 69 -7.15 26.36 -9.75
CA GLU A 69 -8.31 25.90 -10.52
C GLU A 69 -8.18 26.20 -12.03
N SER A 70 -7.18 27.01 -12.41
CA SER A 70 -6.93 27.41 -13.81
C SER A 70 -6.54 26.25 -14.72
N GLY A 71 -6.07 25.12 -14.16
CA GLY A 71 -5.61 23.98 -14.94
C GLY A 71 -4.38 24.26 -15.80
N HIS A 72 -3.63 25.35 -15.55
CA HIS A 72 -2.42 25.71 -16.30
C HIS A 72 -1.13 25.47 -15.51
N LYS A 73 -1.18 25.36 -14.17
CA LYS A 73 0.00 25.01 -13.38
C LYS A 73 0.15 23.49 -13.30
N HIS A 74 1.34 23.02 -13.63
CA HIS A 74 1.68 21.60 -13.62
C HIS A 74 3.04 21.38 -12.96
N CYS A 75 3.26 20.16 -12.47
CA CYS A 75 4.52 19.71 -11.86
C CYS A 75 5.21 18.64 -12.70
N THR A 76 4.87 18.52 -13.98
CA THR A 76 5.36 17.45 -14.85
C THR A 76 6.89 17.45 -14.96
N GLY A 77 7.53 18.62 -14.95
CA GLY A 77 9.00 18.72 -14.93
C GLY A 77 9.61 18.08 -13.68
N GLN A 78 9.16 18.52 -12.49
CA GLN A 78 9.65 17.96 -11.23
C GLN A 78 9.32 16.48 -11.06
N TYR A 79 8.16 16.06 -11.58
CA TYR A 79 7.77 14.65 -11.63
C TYR A 79 8.75 13.84 -12.48
N PHE A 80 9.11 14.32 -13.67
CA PHE A 80 10.10 13.65 -14.52
C PHE A 80 11.49 13.62 -13.90
N ASP A 81 11.90 14.67 -13.19
CA ASP A 81 13.20 14.68 -12.50
C ASP A 81 13.25 13.63 -11.38
N TYR A 82 12.17 13.51 -10.60
CA TYR A 82 12.03 12.49 -9.57
C TYR A 82 12.06 11.08 -10.16
N TRP A 83 11.24 10.79 -11.17
CA TRP A 83 11.20 9.47 -11.79
C TRP A 83 12.47 9.13 -12.56
N SER A 84 13.11 10.11 -13.20
CA SER A 84 14.42 9.92 -13.82
C SER A 84 15.49 9.48 -12.81
N CYS A 85 15.44 10.00 -11.57
CA CYS A 85 16.30 9.53 -10.49
C CYS A 85 15.98 8.08 -10.11
N VAL A 86 14.70 7.75 -9.90
CA VAL A 86 14.26 6.38 -9.55
C VAL A 86 14.67 5.38 -10.64
N ASP A 87 14.38 5.67 -11.91
CA ASP A 87 14.74 4.83 -13.05
C ASP A 87 16.26 4.63 -13.21
N LYS A 88 17.05 5.68 -12.93
CA LYS A 88 18.53 5.56 -12.88
C LYS A 88 18.97 4.66 -11.74
N CYS A 89 18.35 4.79 -10.56
CA CYS A 89 18.63 3.94 -9.43
C CYS A 89 18.30 2.46 -9.71
N LEU A 90 17.15 2.18 -10.36
CA LEU A 90 16.75 0.82 -10.76
C LEU A 90 17.80 0.17 -11.67
N ARG A 91 18.35 0.93 -12.63
CA ARG A 91 19.41 0.47 -13.53
C ARG A 91 20.75 0.21 -12.83
N LEU A 92 20.98 0.85 -11.68
CA LEU A 92 22.23 0.76 -10.92
C LEU A 92 22.16 -0.23 -9.77
N PHE A 93 21.00 -0.83 -9.49
CA PHE A 93 20.93 -1.92 -8.52
C PHE A 93 21.64 -3.15 -9.11
N PRO A 94 22.86 -3.52 -8.64
CA PRO A 94 23.38 -4.84 -8.94
C PRO A 94 22.42 -5.84 -8.30
N GLY A 95 22.11 -6.94 -8.97
CA GLY A 95 21.16 -7.97 -8.52
C GLY A 95 21.60 -8.73 -7.26
N GLN A 96 21.80 -8.04 -6.15
CA GLN A 96 22.01 -8.58 -4.82
C GLN A 96 20.77 -8.25 -3.99
N ASP A 97 20.18 -9.28 -3.40
CA ASP A 97 19.00 -9.23 -2.53
C ASP A 97 17.64 -9.18 -3.25
N MET A 98 17.46 -10.05 -4.24
CA MET A 98 16.11 -10.58 -4.51
C MET A 98 15.88 -11.76 -3.56
N PRO A 99 15.07 -11.64 -2.49
CA PRO A 99 14.62 -12.80 -1.74
C PRO A 99 13.70 -13.60 -2.68
N VAL A 100 14.13 -14.81 -3.03
CA VAL A 100 13.24 -15.88 -3.50
C VAL A 100 12.71 -16.60 -2.27
#